data_AF-A0A969HA97-F1
#
_entry.id   AF-A0A969HA97-F1
#
_cell.length_a   1.000
_cell.length_b   1.000
_cell.length_c   1.000
_cell.angle_alpha   90.00
_cell.angle_beta   90.00
_cell.angle_gamma   90.00
#
_symmetry.space_group_name_H-M   'P 1'
#
loop_
_entity.id
_entity.type
_entity.pdbx_description
1 polymer ?
#
loop_
_entity_poly.entity_id
_entity_poly.type
_entity_poly.pdbx_seq_one_letter_code
_entity_poly.pdbx_strand_id
1 'polypeptide(L)'
;MLKLLGGSGWVTGLLIFSMPIMLVFFLGSQMAYSQVNSQFETYQNIPEVTSLAQLETIPAGQVIMVRGQIAVTPPNAATNLVIYQERPTEGREVRFGEKFSLVFPQVELSLEGGQIKISPSLTRERVIQHELHSVAQGELTLTGFRPGDLVTVQGEWQPASTSLNEATGITGADKASLVAEWQDSFRKVGWVRNGLGLLTLAGLVLLVVRVRQTRARLIADETCPTPKTETATIV
;
A
#
# COMPACT_ATOMS: atom_id res chain seq x y z
N MET A 1 -14.73 -0.97 46.57
CA MET A 1 -13.98 -0.51 45.38
C MET A 1 -14.59 -1.08 44.08
N LEU A 2 -15.93 -1.03 43.91
CA LEU A 2 -16.62 -1.64 42.76
C LEU A 2 -17.99 -0.98 42.49
N LYS A 3 -18.02 0.35 42.36
CA LYS A 3 -19.24 1.14 42.01
C LYS A 3 -18.94 2.27 41.01
N LEU A 4 -18.09 1.99 40.01
CA LEU A 4 -17.82 2.90 38.88
C LEU A 4 -18.32 2.37 37.52
N LEU A 5 -19.08 1.27 37.55
CA LEU A 5 -19.59 0.55 36.37
C LEU A 5 -21.11 0.73 36.15
N GLY A 6 -21.69 1.83 36.63
CA GLY A 6 -23.08 2.18 36.31
C GLY A 6 -23.17 2.95 34.99
N GLY A 7 -23.47 2.25 33.90
CA GLY A 7 -24.04 2.80 32.66
C GLY A 7 -23.10 3.45 31.64
N SER A 8 -22.16 4.31 32.05
CA SER A 8 -21.26 5.04 31.11
C SER A 8 -19.75 4.86 31.39
N GLY A 9 -19.41 4.26 32.54
CA GLY A 9 -18.03 4.06 32.99
C GLY A 9 -17.25 2.98 32.23
N TRP A 10 -17.92 1.94 31.72
CA TRP A 10 -17.25 0.85 31.01
C TRP A 10 -16.65 1.31 29.67
N VAL A 11 -17.43 2.02 28.85
CA VAL A 11 -16.96 2.57 27.57
C VAL A 11 -15.83 3.58 27.79
N THR A 12 -15.96 4.42 28.82
CA THR A 12 -14.92 5.41 29.18
C THR A 12 -13.63 4.71 29.63
N GLY A 13 -13.72 3.66 30.45
CA GLY A 13 -12.57 2.88 30.90
C GLY A 13 -11.90 2.15 29.73
N LEU A 14 -12.69 1.53 28.86
CA LEU A 14 -12.20 0.82 27.67
C LEU A 14 -11.47 1.77 26.70
N LEU A 15 -11.98 2.99 26.52
CA LEU A 15 -11.32 4.06 25.75
C LEU A 15 -9.98 4.49 26.36
N ILE A 16 -9.91 4.67 27.68
CA ILE A 16 -8.67 5.09 28.36
C ILE A 16 -7.60 4.00 28.28
N PHE A 17 -7.97 2.73 28.50
CA PHE A 17 -7.03 1.60 28.44
C PHE A 17 -6.57 1.26 27.01
N SER A 18 -7.42 1.47 26.01
CA SER A 18 -7.07 1.24 24.59
C SER A 18 -6.27 2.40 23.98
N MET A 19 -6.20 3.56 24.64
CA MET A 19 -5.58 4.77 24.10
C MET A 19 -4.08 4.61 23.75
N PRO A 20 -3.22 3.98 24.59
CA PRO A 20 -1.81 3.82 24.24
C PRO A 20 -1.62 2.92 23.01
N ILE A 21 -2.45 1.87 22.90
CA ILE A 21 -2.45 0.97 21.75
C ILE A 21 -2.84 1.76 20.49
N MET A 22 -3.95 2.50 20.55
CA MET A 22 -4.41 3.33 19.42
C MET A 22 -3.39 4.41 19.03
N LEU A 23 -2.69 5.02 19.99
CA LEU A 23 -1.64 5.99 19.73
C LEU A 23 -0.46 5.37 18.98
N VAL A 24 -0.02 4.17 19.38
CA VAL A 24 1.06 3.45 18.68
C VAL A 24 0.64 3.10 17.25
N PHE A 25 -0.58 2.58 17.06
CA PHE A 25 -1.11 2.31 15.72
C PHE A 25 -1.22 3.59 14.88
N PHE A 26 -1.66 4.69 15.47
CA PHE A 26 -1.78 5.97 14.78
C PHE A 26 -0.41 6.50 14.33
N LEU A 27 0.58 6.54 15.22
CA LEU A 27 1.94 6.98 14.90
C LEU A 27 2.60 6.08 13.86
N GLY A 28 2.49 4.75 14.01
CA GLY A 28 2.98 3.80 13.03
C GLY A 28 2.34 3.99 11.64
N SER A 29 1.03 4.21 11.61
CA SER A 29 0.31 4.48 10.35
C SER A 29 0.74 5.78 9.68
N GLN A 30 1.11 6.82 10.45
CA GLN A 30 1.62 8.07 9.89
C GLN A 30 2.98 7.89 9.23
N MET A 31 3.90 7.18 9.89
CA MET A 31 5.23 6.92 9.34
C MET A 31 5.14 6.08 8.07
N ALA A 32 4.36 5.00 8.09
CA ALA A 32 4.12 4.16 6.91
C ALA A 32 3.49 4.97 5.77
N TYR A 33 2.47 5.78 6.06
CA TYR A 33 1.84 6.64 5.07
C TYR A 33 2.83 7.62 4.44
N SER A 34 3.69 8.26 5.24
CA SER A 34 4.67 9.23 4.75
C SER A 34 5.68 8.60 3.79
N GLN A 35 6.19 7.41 4.14
CA GLN A 35 7.13 6.67 3.29
C GLN A 35 6.48 6.28 1.95
N VAL A 36 5.27 5.73 1.99
CA VAL A 36 4.54 5.32 0.79
C VAL A 36 4.17 6.54 -0.07
N ASN A 37 3.81 7.67 0.54
CA ASN A 37 3.53 8.91 -0.18
C ASN A 37 4.76 9.46 -0.91
N SER A 38 5.93 9.46 -0.28
CA SER A 38 7.17 9.90 -0.92
C SER A 38 7.57 9.01 -2.11
N GLN A 39 7.41 7.69 -1.97
CA GLN A 39 7.61 6.75 -3.07
C GLN A 39 6.61 6.99 -4.21
N PHE A 40 5.36 7.27 -3.87
CA PHE A 40 4.33 7.59 -4.84
C PHE A 40 4.59 8.90 -5.60
N GLU A 41 5.04 9.95 -4.92
CA GLU A 41 5.46 11.20 -5.57
C GLU A 41 6.62 10.95 -6.54
N THR A 42 7.58 10.13 -6.14
CA THR A 42 8.69 9.72 -7.02
C THR A 42 8.15 8.99 -8.26
N TYR A 43 7.22 8.06 -8.07
CA TYR A 43 6.58 7.31 -9.14
C TYR A 43 5.79 8.21 -10.10
N GLN A 44 5.03 9.18 -9.59
CA GLN A 44 4.31 10.15 -10.41
C GLN A 44 5.22 10.98 -11.31
N ASN A 45 6.44 11.24 -10.86
CA ASN A 45 7.42 12.04 -11.60
C ASN A 45 8.21 11.26 -12.64
N ILE A 46 8.07 9.92 -12.69
CA ILE A 46 8.70 9.10 -13.74
C ILE A 46 8.02 9.43 -15.09
N PRO A 47 8.75 9.87 -16.13
CA PRO A 47 8.13 10.20 -17.41
C PRO A 47 7.56 8.93 -18.07
N GLU A 48 6.36 9.05 -18.65
CA GLU A 48 5.75 8.01 -19.48
C GLU A 48 5.94 8.38 -20.95
N VAL A 49 6.37 7.40 -21.74
CA VAL A 49 6.75 7.59 -23.14
C VAL A 49 6.02 6.58 -24.01
N THR A 50 5.48 7.05 -25.14
CA THR A 50 4.69 6.24 -26.08
C THR A 50 5.27 6.19 -27.50
N SER A 51 6.34 6.94 -27.77
CA SER A 51 6.97 7.04 -29.10
C SER A 51 8.48 7.13 -28.99
N LEU A 52 9.20 6.70 -30.05
CA LEU A 52 10.66 6.82 -30.10
C LEU A 52 11.13 8.27 -30.08
N ALA A 53 10.39 9.19 -30.71
CA ALA A 53 10.75 10.61 -30.77
C ALA A 53 10.83 11.25 -29.36
N GLN A 54 9.98 10.83 -28.43
CA GLN A 54 10.03 11.30 -27.04
C GLN A 54 11.29 10.80 -26.31
N LEU A 55 11.78 9.59 -26.64
CA LEU A 55 12.96 9.00 -26.03
C LEU A 55 14.27 9.71 -26.39
N GLU A 56 14.32 10.38 -27.55
CA GLU A 56 15.51 11.12 -27.99
C GLU A 56 15.92 12.25 -27.04
N THR A 57 14.94 12.79 -26.30
CA THR A 57 15.15 13.88 -25.35
C THR A 57 15.53 13.42 -23.94
N ILE A 58 15.50 12.10 -23.69
CA ILE A 58 15.68 11.53 -22.36
C ILE A 58 17.16 11.16 -22.13
N PRO A 59 17.78 11.68 -21.06
CA PRO A 59 19.13 11.29 -20.66
C PRO A 59 19.30 9.78 -20.44
N ALA A 60 20.50 9.28 -20.77
CA ALA A 60 20.88 7.90 -20.47
C ALA A 60 20.84 7.63 -18.95
N GLY A 61 20.37 6.44 -18.57
CA GLY A 61 20.26 5.99 -17.19
C GLY A 61 19.04 6.53 -16.43
N GLN A 62 18.24 7.42 -17.02
CA GLN A 62 17.01 7.87 -16.39
C GLN A 62 15.99 6.73 -16.34
N VAL A 63 15.35 6.56 -15.18
CA VAL A 63 14.21 5.65 -15.04
C VAL A 63 13.00 6.25 -15.75
N ILE A 64 12.42 5.50 -16.67
CA ILE A 64 11.25 5.90 -17.44
C ILE A 64 10.21 4.77 -17.47
N MET A 65 8.98 5.13 -17.81
CA MET A 65 7.93 4.19 -18.18
C MET A 65 7.73 4.25 -19.68
N VAL A 66 7.74 3.10 -20.32
CA VAL A 66 7.47 2.99 -21.75
C VAL A 66 6.19 2.21 -21.95
N ARG A 67 5.24 2.81 -22.67
CA ARG A 67 3.99 2.17 -23.06
C ARG A 67 4.04 1.79 -24.53
N GLY A 68 3.96 0.49 -24.81
CA GLY A 68 4.06 -0.06 -26.16
C GLY A 68 3.42 -1.42 -26.28
N GLN A 69 3.28 -1.91 -27.50
CA GLN A 69 2.74 -3.24 -27.77
C GLN A 69 3.85 -4.29 -27.76
N ILE A 70 3.64 -5.43 -27.12
CA ILE A 70 4.61 -6.52 -27.19
C ILE A 70 4.76 -6.97 -28.65
N ALA A 71 5.97 -6.92 -29.18
CA ALA A 71 6.25 -7.29 -30.57
C ALA A 71 5.86 -8.75 -30.84
N VAL A 72 5.37 -9.00 -32.06
CA VAL A 72 4.99 -10.35 -32.49
C VAL A 72 6.26 -11.12 -32.88
N THR A 73 6.83 -11.87 -31.96
CA THR A 73 7.89 -12.85 -32.25
C THR A 73 7.27 -14.16 -32.73
N PRO A 74 7.78 -14.83 -33.80
CA PRO A 74 7.18 -16.04 -34.35
C PRO A 74 7.10 -17.20 -33.34
N PRO A 75 6.14 -18.12 -33.54
CA PRO A 75 5.54 -18.88 -32.46
C PRO A 75 6.46 -20.01 -32.00
N ASN A 76 6.76 -20.02 -30.71
CA ASN A 76 7.02 -21.29 -30.05
C ASN A 76 6.57 -21.22 -28.59
N ALA A 77 5.54 -22.00 -28.28
CA ALA A 77 5.31 -22.76 -27.05
C ALA A 77 3.81 -22.89 -26.77
N ALA A 78 3.43 -23.99 -26.13
CA ALA A 78 2.08 -24.47 -25.86
C ALA A 78 1.15 -23.53 -25.05
N THR A 79 1.54 -22.28 -24.82
CA THR A 79 0.79 -21.24 -24.12
C THR A 79 1.19 -19.90 -24.76
N ASN A 80 0.27 -19.20 -25.44
CA ASN A 80 0.57 -17.94 -26.15
C ASN A 80 1.08 -16.77 -25.25
N LEU A 81 1.39 -17.03 -23.97
CA LEU A 81 1.92 -16.08 -22.99
C LEU A 81 3.45 -16.01 -23.11
N VAL A 82 4.00 -14.81 -23.22
CA VAL A 82 5.45 -14.56 -23.33
C VAL A 82 6.06 -14.01 -22.05
N ILE A 83 5.25 -13.31 -21.24
CA ILE A 83 5.61 -12.85 -19.90
C ILE A 83 4.50 -13.34 -18.99
N TYR A 84 4.82 -14.13 -17.97
CA TYR A 84 3.81 -14.71 -17.09
C TYR A 84 4.34 -15.01 -15.70
N GLN A 85 3.40 -15.08 -14.76
CA GLN A 85 3.60 -15.58 -13.41
C GLN A 85 2.75 -16.83 -13.21
N GLU A 86 3.36 -17.86 -12.64
CA GLU A 86 2.65 -19.04 -12.16
C GLU A 86 1.91 -18.69 -10.86
N ARG A 87 0.68 -19.17 -10.71
CA ARG A 87 -0.10 -19.01 -9.48
C ARG A 87 -0.82 -20.32 -9.16
N PRO A 88 -1.08 -20.62 -7.88
CA PRO A 88 -1.97 -21.72 -7.55
C PRO A 88 -3.38 -21.37 -8.08
N THR A 89 -4.09 -22.35 -8.61
CA THR A 89 -5.48 -22.15 -9.00
C THR A 89 -6.32 -21.86 -7.76
N GLU A 90 -7.39 -21.08 -7.91
CA GLU A 90 -8.27 -20.72 -6.80
C GLU A 90 -8.78 -21.97 -6.07
N GLY A 91 -8.73 -21.94 -4.73
CA GLY A 91 -9.11 -23.07 -3.88
C GLY A 91 -8.06 -24.16 -3.73
N ARG A 92 -6.90 -24.06 -4.40
CA ARG A 92 -5.80 -25.01 -4.23
C ARG A 92 -4.93 -24.64 -3.02
N GLU A 93 -4.67 -25.61 -2.15
CA GLU A 93 -3.75 -25.40 -1.02
C GLU A 93 -2.31 -25.22 -1.51
N VAL A 94 -1.61 -24.21 -0.99
CA VAL A 94 -0.18 -23.98 -1.28
C VAL A 94 0.66 -24.88 -0.38
N ARG A 95 1.58 -25.66 -0.97
CA ARG A 95 2.44 -26.54 -0.19
C ARG A 95 3.57 -25.74 0.43
N PHE A 96 4.03 -26.16 1.60
CA PHE A 96 5.14 -25.50 2.27
C PHE A 96 6.40 -25.52 1.38
N GLY A 97 6.99 -24.33 1.16
CA GLY A 97 8.21 -24.17 0.36
C GLY A 97 8.00 -24.19 -1.16
N GLU A 98 6.75 -24.26 -1.63
CA GLU A 98 6.43 -24.17 -3.04
C GLU A 98 6.76 -22.80 -3.61
N LYS A 99 7.39 -22.78 -4.79
CA LYS A 99 7.81 -21.57 -5.49
C LYS A 99 6.99 -21.42 -6.76
N PHE A 100 6.59 -20.19 -7.02
CA PHE A 100 5.84 -19.82 -8.20
C PHE A 100 6.74 -19.03 -9.14
N SER A 101 7.04 -19.61 -10.30
CA SER A 101 8.01 -19.02 -11.21
C SER A 101 7.44 -17.77 -11.88
N LEU A 102 8.30 -16.77 -12.05
CA LEU A 102 8.03 -15.61 -12.89
C LEU A 102 8.93 -15.69 -14.13
N VAL A 103 8.29 -15.78 -15.28
CA VAL A 103 8.93 -15.77 -16.60
C VAL A 103 8.77 -14.38 -17.18
N PHE A 104 9.86 -13.62 -17.16
CA PHE A 104 9.95 -12.32 -17.78
C PHE A 104 11.26 -12.31 -18.57
N PRO A 105 11.24 -12.82 -19.82
CA PRO A 105 12.40 -12.81 -20.70
C PRO A 105 12.62 -11.42 -21.30
N GLN A 106 13.72 -11.29 -22.01
CA GLN A 106 13.90 -10.14 -22.89
C GLN A 106 12.84 -10.16 -24.00
N VAL A 107 12.19 -9.02 -24.20
CA VAL A 107 11.16 -8.83 -25.22
C VAL A 107 11.39 -7.53 -25.97
N GLU A 108 10.71 -7.34 -27.09
CA GLU A 108 10.70 -6.08 -27.82
C GLU A 108 9.31 -5.44 -27.68
N LEU A 109 9.28 -4.13 -27.52
CA LEU A 109 8.04 -3.36 -27.55
C LEU A 109 8.00 -2.52 -28.82
N SER A 110 6.90 -2.63 -29.55
CA SER A 110 6.54 -1.77 -30.67
C SER A 110 5.91 -0.48 -30.15
N LEU A 111 6.50 0.63 -30.56
CA LEU A 111 6.11 1.99 -30.25
C LEU A 111 5.81 2.74 -31.55
N GLU A 112 5.23 3.92 -31.43
CA GLU A 112 5.19 4.82 -32.57
C GLU A 112 6.63 5.20 -32.98
N GLY A 113 6.98 4.95 -34.24
CA GLY A 113 8.30 5.23 -34.81
C GLY A 113 9.29 4.07 -34.79
N GLY A 114 9.00 2.95 -34.12
CA GLY A 114 9.86 1.76 -34.18
C GLY A 114 9.74 0.83 -32.98
N GLN A 115 10.79 0.06 -32.71
CA GLN A 115 10.81 -0.91 -31.61
C GLN A 115 11.94 -0.60 -30.63
N ILE A 116 11.71 -0.93 -29.36
CA ILE A 116 12.76 -0.92 -28.33
C ILE A 116 12.91 -2.30 -27.72
N LYS A 117 14.13 -2.58 -27.26
CA LYS A 117 14.44 -3.82 -26.55
C LYS A 117 14.23 -3.63 -25.05
N ILE A 118 13.53 -4.57 -24.40
CA ILE A 118 13.34 -4.59 -22.94
C ILE A 118 14.21 -5.69 -22.35
N SER A 119 15.12 -5.32 -21.47
CA SER A 119 15.97 -6.24 -20.72
C SER A 119 15.52 -6.27 -19.26
N PRO A 120 14.92 -7.38 -18.79
CA PRO A 120 14.48 -7.52 -17.40
C PRO A 120 15.67 -7.48 -16.45
N SER A 121 15.46 -6.97 -15.23
CA SER A 121 16.48 -7.04 -14.18
C SER A 121 16.77 -8.49 -13.80
N LEU A 122 18.04 -8.82 -13.64
CA LEU A 122 18.49 -10.13 -13.12
C LEU A 122 18.80 -10.08 -11.61
N THR A 123 18.88 -8.89 -11.03
CA THR A 123 19.33 -8.67 -9.65
C THR A 123 18.22 -8.12 -8.74
N ARG A 124 17.29 -7.36 -9.31
CA ARG A 124 16.14 -6.79 -8.59
C ARG A 124 14.91 -7.69 -8.72
N GLU A 125 14.00 -7.53 -7.77
CA GLU A 125 12.69 -8.18 -7.83
C GLU A 125 11.92 -7.72 -9.09
N ARG A 126 11.23 -8.67 -9.71
CA ARG A 126 10.42 -8.44 -10.92
C ARG A 126 8.96 -8.59 -10.58
N VAL A 127 8.15 -7.65 -11.03
CA VAL A 127 6.72 -7.58 -10.72
C VAL A 127 5.91 -7.52 -12.01
N ILE A 128 4.84 -8.30 -12.04
CA ILE A 128 3.78 -8.22 -13.04
C ILE A 128 2.52 -7.70 -12.32
N GLN A 129 1.85 -6.71 -12.90
CA GLN A 129 0.60 -6.16 -12.36
C GLN A 129 -0.45 -6.02 -13.48
N HIS A 130 -1.73 -6.06 -13.14
CA HIS A 130 -2.84 -5.94 -14.10
C HIS A 130 -2.67 -6.88 -15.30
N GLU A 131 -2.58 -8.19 -15.02
CA GLU A 131 -2.47 -9.19 -16.08
C GLU A 131 -3.70 -9.18 -16.97
N LEU A 132 -3.49 -9.32 -18.28
CA LEU A 132 -4.58 -9.29 -19.27
C LEU A 132 -5.11 -10.67 -19.60
N HIS A 133 -4.28 -11.70 -19.40
CA HIS A 133 -4.61 -13.07 -19.78
C HIS A 133 -4.36 -14.04 -18.64
N SER A 134 -5.22 -15.06 -18.57
CA SER A 134 -5.09 -16.18 -17.66
C SER A 134 -5.24 -17.49 -18.44
N VAL A 135 -4.38 -18.46 -18.16
CA VAL A 135 -4.37 -19.78 -18.80
C VAL A 135 -4.24 -20.85 -17.71
N ALA A 136 -5.23 -21.74 -17.63
CA ALA A 136 -5.17 -22.88 -16.72
C ALA A 136 -4.13 -23.91 -17.21
N GLN A 137 -3.35 -24.44 -16.28
CA GLN A 137 -2.33 -25.46 -16.52
C GLN A 137 -2.34 -26.48 -15.37
N GLY A 138 -3.30 -27.41 -15.43
CA GLY A 138 -3.51 -28.40 -14.37
C GLY A 138 -3.93 -27.74 -13.06
N GLU A 139 -3.12 -27.91 -12.01
CA GLU A 139 -3.37 -27.28 -10.70
C GLU A 139 -2.91 -25.82 -10.62
N LEU A 140 -2.22 -25.33 -11.64
CA LEU A 140 -1.68 -23.97 -11.70
C LEU A 140 -2.49 -23.12 -12.68
N THR A 141 -2.42 -21.81 -12.47
CA THR A 141 -2.92 -20.80 -13.37
C THR A 141 -1.76 -19.90 -13.77
N LEU A 142 -1.52 -19.74 -15.07
CA LEU A 142 -0.54 -18.81 -15.62
C LEU A 142 -1.25 -17.49 -15.91
N THR A 143 -0.81 -16.41 -15.30
CA THR A 143 -1.33 -15.06 -15.57
C THR A 143 -0.26 -14.18 -16.18
N GLY A 144 -0.57 -13.43 -17.22
CA GLY A 144 0.42 -12.57 -17.86
C GLY A 144 -0.02 -11.93 -19.17
N PHE A 145 0.94 -11.78 -20.08
CA PHE A 145 0.83 -11.04 -21.34
C PHE A 145 1.23 -11.89 -22.55
N ARG A 146 0.66 -11.53 -23.69
CA ARG A 146 0.83 -12.14 -25.00
C ARG A 146 1.41 -11.14 -26.01
N PRO A 147 1.97 -11.60 -27.13
CA PRO A 147 2.31 -10.71 -28.23
C PRO A 147 1.09 -9.90 -28.70
N GLY A 148 1.29 -8.61 -28.98
CA GLY A 148 0.25 -7.65 -29.35
C GLY A 148 -0.41 -6.94 -28.17
N ASP A 149 -0.24 -7.41 -26.93
CA ASP A 149 -0.77 -6.72 -25.75
C ASP A 149 -0.10 -5.36 -25.58
N LEU A 150 -0.91 -4.35 -25.28
CA LEU A 150 -0.43 -3.03 -24.89
C LEU A 150 -0.04 -3.06 -23.41
N VAL A 151 1.22 -2.76 -23.12
CA VAL A 151 1.79 -2.83 -21.77
C VAL A 151 2.62 -1.59 -21.47
N THR A 152 2.74 -1.28 -20.19
CA THR A 152 3.62 -0.26 -19.63
C THR A 152 4.75 -0.96 -18.88
N VAL A 153 6.01 -0.64 -19.21
CA VAL A 153 7.20 -1.23 -18.59
C VAL A 153 8.05 -0.12 -17.97
N GLN A 154 8.52 -0.34 -16.74
CA GLN A 154 9.43 0.56 -16.04
C GLN A 154 10.86 0.02 -16.05
N GLY A 155 11.83 0.86 -16.41
CA GLY A 155 13.27 0.54 -16.37
C GLY A 155 14.16 1.74 -16.68
N GLU A 156 15.46 1.49 -16.79
CA GLU A 156 16.49 2.52 -17.03
C GLU A 156 16.75 2.66 -18.54
N TRP A 157 16.61 3.88 -19.06
CA TRP A 157 16.76 4.19 -20.48
C TRP A 157 18.22 4.11 -20.96
N GLN A 158 18.45 3.44 -22.09
CA GLN A 158 19.76 3.29 -22.71
C GLN A 158 19.69 3.71 -24.18
N PRO A 159 19.98 4.99 -24.52
CA PRO A 159 19.83 5.51 -25.87
C PRO A 159 20.79 4.84 -26.87
N ALA A 160 22.01 4.49 -26.44
CA ALA A 160 23.02 3.87 -27.30
C ALA A 160 22.59 2.54 -27.91
N SER A 161 21.76 1.77 -27.17
CA SER A 161 21.23 0.46 -27.60
C SER A 161 19.75 0.50 -27.93
N THR A 162 19.10 1.67 -27.85
CA THR A 162 17.64 1.83 -28.01
C THR A 162 16.89 0.80 -27.15
N SER A 163 17.25 0.73 -25.87
CA SER A 163 16.75 -0.29 -24.96
C SER A 163 16.40 0.25 -23.58
N LEU A 164 15.52 -0.47 -22.90
CA LEU A 164 15.20 -0.28 -21.50
C LEU A 164 15.85 -1.42 -20.71
N ASN A 165 16.85 -1.10 -19.89
CA ASN A 165 17.56 -2.07 -19.05
C ASN A 165 17.02 -2.05 -17.63
N GLU A 166 17.37 -3.07 -16.84
CA GLU A 166 16.92 -3.19 -15.45
C GLU A 166 15.39 -3.05 -15.32
N ALA A 167 14.65 -3.62 -16.28
CA ALA A 167 13.20 -3.56 -16.26
C ALA A 167 12.67 -4.40 -15.08
N THR A 168 11.97 -3.74 -14.17
CA THR A 168 11.55 -4.31 -12.87
C THR A 168 10.04 -4.52 -12.79
N GLY A 169 9.26 -3.75 -13.53
CA GLY A 169 7.81 -3.82 -13.51
C GLY A 169 7.21 -3.80 -14.92
N ILE A 170 6.18 -4.61 -15.13
CA ILE A 170 5.32 -4.59 -16.31
C ILE A 170 3.85 -4.63 -15.91
N THR A 171 3.02 -3.85 -16.58
CA THR A 171 1.58 -3.79 -16.32
C THR A 171 0.76 -3.54 -17.58
N GLY A 172 -0.45 -4.08 -17.64
CA GLY A 172 -1.43 -3.76 -18.69
C GLY A 172 -2.11 -2.40 -18.50
N ALA A 173 -2.02 -1.82 -17.30
CA ALA A 173 -2.56 -0.50 -17.01
C ALA A 173 -1.61 0.61 -17.48
N ASP A 174 -2.16 1.81 -17.66
CA ASP A 174 -1.37 3.00 -17.94
C ASP A 174 -1.06 3.80 -16.70
N LYS A 175 -0.07 4.69 -16.81
CA LYS A 175 0.37 5.46 -15.65
C LYS A 175 -0.76 6.26 -15.03
N ALA A 176 -1.64 6.85 -15.84
CA ALA A 176 -2.78 7.63 -15.34
C ALA A 176 -3.75 6.75 -14.51
N SER A 177 -4.08 5.57 -15.00
CA SER A 177 -4.94 4.60 -14.31
C SER A 177 -4.29 4.08 -13.02
N LEU A 178 -2.98 3.79 -13.07
CA LEU A 178 -2.20 3.41 -11.89
C LEU A 178 -2.25 4.53 -10.85
N VAL A 179 -1.92 5.76 -11.24
CA VAL A 179 -1.96 6.92 -10.34
C VAL A 179 -3.35 7.12 -9.75
N ALA A 180 -4.42 6.94 -10.53
CA ALA A 180 -5.80 7.04 -10.03
C ALA A 180 -6.13 5.94 -9.00
N GLU A 181 -5.72 4.69 -9.23
CA GLU A 181 -5.89 3.58 -8.29
C GLU A 181 -5.16 3.84 -6.96
N TRP A 182 -3.92 4.34 -7.05
CA TRP A 182 -3.14 4.74 -5.90
C TRP A 182 -3.81 5.89 -5.13
N GLN A 183 -4.29 6.94 -5.81
CA GLN A 183 -5.01 8.05 -5.17
C GLN A 183 -6.28 7.58 -4.45
N ASP A 184 -7.05 6.67 -5.04
CA ASP A 184 -8.22 6.09 -4.39
C ASP A 184 -7.84 5.29 -3.14
N SER A 185 -6.75 4.52 -3.22
CA SER A 185 -6.20 3.76 -2.10
C SER A 185 -5.72 4.68 -0.97
N PHE A 186 -4.97 5.74 -1.28
CA PHE A 186 -4.55 6.75 -0.31
C PHE A 186 -5.74 7.46 0.33
N ARG A 187 -6.78 7.75 -0.44
CA ARG A 187 -8.02 8.33 0.10
C ARG A 187 -8.63 7.39 1.13
N LYS A 188 -8.84 6.11 0.81
CA LYS A 188 -9.40 5.11 1.73
C LYS A 188 -8.57 5.00 3.02
N VAL A 189 -7.25 4.89 2.91
CA VAL A 189 -6.35 4.82 4.06
C VAL A 189 -6.38 6.13 4.86
N GLY A 190 -6.41 7.28 4.19
CA GLY A 190 -6.52 8.59 4.80
C GLY A 190 -7.78 8.76 5.64
N TRP A 191 -8.93 8.25 5.15
CA TRP A 191 -10.18 8.22 5.92
C TRP A 191 -10.05 7.41 7.21
N VAL A 192 -9.48 6.19 7.13
CA VAL A 192 -9.26 5.33 8.32
C VAL A 192 -8.32 6.00 9.32
N ARG A 193 -7.22 6.57 8.83
CA ARG A 193 -6.23 7.29 9.66
C ARG A 193 -6.85 8.50 10.35
N ASN A 194 -7.60 9.32 9.63
CA ASN A 194 -8.25 10.51 10.19
C ASN A 194 -9.32 10.12 11.22
N GLY A 195 -10.07 9.04 10.97
CA GLY A 195 -11.00 8.46 11.94
C GLY A 195 -10.31 8.02 13.24
N LEU A 196 -9.22 7.26 13.12
CA LEU A 196 -8.40 6.85 14.28
C LEU A 196 -7.82 8.05 15.04
N GLY A 197 -7.35 9.07 14.32
CA GLY A 197 -6.85 10.31 14.92
C GLY A 197 -7.92 11.05 15.72
N LEU A 198 -9.13 11.20 15.16
CA LEU A 198 -10.26 11.82 15.84
C LEU A 198 -10.68 11.04 17.09
N LEU A 199 -10.74 9.71 17.03
CA LEU A 199 -11.05 8.87 18.19
C LEU A 199 -9.99 9.01 19.29
N THR A 200 -8.72 9.10 18.92
CA THR A 200 -7.62 9.30 19.87
C THR A 200 -7.72 10.68 20.55
N LEU A 201 -8.00 11.74 19.79
CA LEU A 201 -8.22 13.08 20.34
C LEU A 201 -9.43 13.15 21.27
N ALA A 202 -10.55 12.53 20.89
CA ALA A 202 -11.74 12.44 21.73
C ALA A 202 -11.44 11.71 23.06
N GLY A 203 -10.69 10.61 22.99
CA GLY A 203 -10.20 9.90 24.18
C GLY A 203 -9.37 10.79 25.10
N LEU A 204 -8.43 11.58 24.55
CA LEU A 204 -7.60 12.51 25.32
C LEU A 204 -8.45 13.61 26.00
N VAL A 205 -9.41 14.18 25.29
CA VAL A 205 -10.32 15.20 25.86
C VAL A 205 -11.14 14.60 27.01
N LEU A 206 -11.70 13.40 26.84
CA LEU A 206 -12.44 12.71 27.89
C LEU A 206 -11.58 12.42 29.12
N LEU A 207 -10.32 12.01 28.92
CA LEU A 207 -9.35 11.81 29.99
C LEU A 207 -9.13 13.10 30.79
N VAL A 208 -8.87 14.22 30.10
CA VAL A 208 -8.64 15.53 30.74
C VAL A 208 -9.88 15.97 31.54
N VAL A 209 -11.08 15.81 30.99
CA VAL A 209 -12.34 16.11 31.70
C VAL A 209 -12.48 15.26 32.96
N ARG A 210 -12.20 13.95 32.88
CA ARG A 210 -12.25 13.05 34.03
C ARG A 210 -11.24 13.44 35.10
N VAL A 211 -10.00 13.75 34.73
CA VAL A 211 -8.97 14.21 35.69
C VAL A 211 -9.41 15.50 36.39
N ARG A 212 -9.98 16.46 35.66
CA ARG A 212 -10.52 17.70 36.25
C ARG A 212 -11.68 17.43 37.21
N GLN A 213 -12.63 16.57 36.83
CA GLN A 213 -13.76 16.20 37.69
C GLN A 213 -13.30 15.49 38.96
N THR A 214 -12.32 14.58 38.88
CA THR A 214 -11.78 13.89 40.05
C THR A 214 -11.05 14.86 40.98
N ARG A 215 -10.26 15.80 40.44
CA ARG A 215 -9.62 16.86 41.25
C ARG A 215 -10.65 17.75 41.95
N ALA A 216 -11.70 18.17 41.25
CA ALA A 216 -12.76 18.98 41.84
C ALA A 216 -13.49 18.25 42.99
N ARG A 217 -13.70 16.94 42.86
CA ARG A 217 -14.28 16.12 43.95
C ARG A 217 -13.35 15.97 45.14
N LEU A 218 -12.06 15.73 44.92
CA LEU A 218 -11.08 15.61 46.01
C LEU A 218 -10.96 16.92 46.82
N ILE A 219 -10.98 18.08 46.15
CA ILE A 219 -10.98 19.39 46.81
C ILE A 219 -12.29 19.64 47.58
N ALA A 220 -13.43 19.18 47.07
CA ALA A 220 -14.72 19.28 47.75
C ALA A 220 -14.80 18.38 49.00
N ASP A 221 -14.19 17.19 48.97
CA ASP A 221 -14.13 16.29 50.12
C ASP A 221 -13.17 16.82 51.22
N GLU A 222 -12.08 17.50 50.85
CA GLU A 222 -11.18 18.15 51.82
C GLU A 222 -11.81 19.38 52.50
N THR A 223 -12.83 19.99 51.91
CA THR A 223 -13.47 21.22 52.42
C THR A 223 -14.72 20.99 53.27
N CYS A 224 -15.17 19.73 53.45
CA CYS A 224 -16.22 19.41 54.42
C CYS A 224 -15.62 19.24 55.83
N PRO A 225 -15.95 20.11 56.81
CA PRO A 225 -15.57 19.86 58.19
C PRO A 225 -16.31 18.62 58.69
N THR A 226 -15.56 17.65 59.21
CA THR A 226 -16.13 16.51 59.93
C THR A 226 -17.00 17.03 61.09
N PRO A 227 -18.27 16.59 61.23
CA PRO A 227 -19.06 16.96 62.39
C PRO A 227 -18.37 16.38 63.63
N LYS A 228 -18.03 17.26 64.59
CA LYS A 228 -17.51 16.84 65.90
C LYS A 228 -18.54 15.94 66.57
N THR A 229 -18.13 14.71 66.88
CA THR A 229 -18.89 13.81 67.73
C THR A 229 -18.91 14.39 69.14
N GLU A 230 -19.95 15.15 69.49
CA GLU A 230 -20.26 15.48 70.88
C GLU A 230 -20.88 14.23 71.53
N THR A 231 -20.04 13.48 72.25
CA THR A 231 -20.54 12.47 73.18
C THR A 231 -21.03 13.19 74.42
N ALA A 232 -22.35 13.34 74.54
CA ALA A 232 -23.03 13.87 75.71
C ALA A 232 -22.70 13.05 76.96
N THR A 233 -22.21 13.73 78.00
CA THR A 233 -22.08 13.18 79.36
C THR A 233 -23.49 13.02 79.94
N ILE A 234 -23.90 11.79 80.20
CA ILE A 234 -25.13 11.48 80.95
C ILE A 234 -24.78 11.61 82.44
N VAL A 235 -25.56 12.43 83.16
CA VAL A 235 -25.56 12.56 84.64
C VAL A 235 -26.35 11.43 85.25
#